data_AF-A0A0D0DRW4-F1
#
_entry.id   AF-A0A0D0DRW4-F1
#
_cell.length_a   1.000
_cell.length_b   1.000
_cell.length_c   1.000
_cell.angle_alpha   90.00
_cell.angle_beta   90.00
_cell.angle_gamma   90.00
#
_symmetry.space_group_name_H-M   'P 1'
#
loop_
_entity.id
_entity.type
_entity.pdbx_description
1 polymer ?
#
loop_
_entity_poly.entity_id
_entity_poly.type
_entity_poly.pdbx_seq_one_letter_code
_entity_poly.pdbx_strand_id
1 'polypeptide(L)'
;MSDLPAYQIFAEGTWLYGAIVTGVLYGVVVVLYIMCARSIWGRMRAHGIGCNKNLFFFCYVNFLFILGTVYFAFNTWITQLGFINDRNYPGGPSIFEENTSSPPLNTAFVLSNWCADTLMIWRCIVVYRDTKIHFLVTTIGVLMIIASVATGSLWLVIVSRPAQSGNGWMSFSFLFPYISVSLAINIFVSLFTVSRLMYHRARVSRVLGPGHGTIYASFAAMIVESAAVYSISSLLYLIPYAANSPLANSFMQILGESQIIAPLLIIYRVSEGKAWTHGHTRTATLNNSHPMRPMPHPPINLSQQRSEVLNIEVTFETTKHTDLENKRNDAVAIAV
;
A
#
# COMPACT_ATOMS: atom_id res chain seq x y z
N MET A 1 -9.46 -49.19 -9.59
CA MET A 1 -8.81 -47.89 -9.34
C MET A 1 -7.80 -47.74 -10.46
N SER A 2 -8.22 -47.20 -11.61
CA SER A 2 -7.37 -47.05 -12.79
C SER A 2 -6.17 -46.17 -12.43
N ASP A 3 -4.96 -46.59 -12.80
CA ASP A 3 -3.72 -45.87 -12.52
C ASP A 3 -3.78 -44.45 -13.10
N LEU A 4 -4.14 -43.48 -12.25
CA LEU A 4 -4.07 -42.06 -12.59
C LEU A 4 -2.60 -41.73 -12.86
N PRO A 5 -2.27 -41.05 -13.97
CA PRO A 5 -0.89 -40.72 -14.28
C PRO A 5 -0.29 -39.90 -13.12
N ALA A 6 0.92 -40.27 -12.67
CA ALA A 6 1.58 -39.66 -11.50
C ALA A 6 1.67 -38.12 -11.60
N TYR A 7 1.76 -37.58 -12.82
CA TYR A 7 1.72 -36.16 -13.11
C TYR A 7 0.40 -35.49 -12.68
N GLN A 8 -0.74 -36.15 -12.91
CA GLN A 8 -2.06 -35.64 -12.56
C GLN A 8 -2.24 -35.60 -11.03
N ILE A 9 -1.84 -36.66 -10.32
CA ILE A 9 -1.87 -36.69 -8.86
C ILE A 9 -1.00 -35.57 -8.27
N PHE A 10 0.18 -35.33 -8.85
CA PHE A 10 1.04 -34.23 -8.44
C PHE A 10 0.37 -32.87 -8.66
N ALA A 11 -0.22 -32.64 -9.84
CA ALA A 11 -0.94 -31.40 -10.16
C ALA A 11 -2.13 -31.15 -9.20
N GLU A 12 -2.95 -32.17 -8.94
CA GLU A 12 -4.04 -32.12 -7.96
C GLU A 12 -3.51 -31.80 -6.55
N GLY A 13 -2.43 -32.46 -6.12
CA GLY A 13 -1.79 -32.18 -4.84
C GLY A 13 -1.31 -30.73 -4.72
N THR A 14 -0.62 -30.22 -5.74
CA THR A 14 -0.14 -28.83 -5.75
C THR A 14 -1.28 -27.82 -5.62
N TRP A 15 -2.41 -28.07 -6.29
CA TRP A 15 -3.58 -27.18 -6.19
C TRP A 15 -4.15 -27.13 -4.77
N LEU A 16 -4.31 -28.30 -4.16
CA LEU A 16 -4.82 -28.43 -2.79
C LEU A 16 -3.88 -27.80 -1.76
N TYR A 17 -2.56 -28.02 -1.87
CA TYR A 17 -1.58 -27.38 -0.99
C TYR A 17 -1.61 -25.85 -1.14
N GLY A 18 -1.80 -25.35 -2.37
CA GLY A 18 -2.01 -23.93 -2.64
C GLY A 18 -3.20 -23.35 -1.86
N ALA A 19 -4.35 -24.02 -1.91
CA ALA A 19 -5.56 -23.59 -1.22
C ALA A 19 -5.37 -23.57 0.31
N ILE A 20 -4.71 -24.59 0.87
CA ILE A 20 -4.42 -24.67 2.31
C ILE A 20 -3.52 -23.52 2.77
N VAL A 21 -2.41 -23.26 2.04
CA VAL A 21 -1.49 -22.17 2.37
C VAL A 21 -2.19 -20.81 2.22
N THR A 22 -3.04 -20.66 1.21
CA THR A 22 -3.87 -19.47 1.01
C THR A 22 -4.78 -19.20 2.20
N GLY A 23 -5.38 -20.25 2.79
CA GLY A 23 -6.13 -20.11 4.05
C GLY A 23 -5.31 -19.63 5.24
N VAL A 24 -4.05 -20.08 5.36
CA VAL A 24 -3.13 -19.58 6.40
C VAL A 24 -2.81 -18.10 6.17
N LEU A 25 -2.55 -17.70 4.92
CA LEU A 25 -2.28 -16.31 4.55
C LEU A 25 -3.50 -15.40 4.77
N TYR A 26 -4.70 -15.88 4.47
CA TYR A 26 -5.93 -15.17 4.80
C TYR A 26 -6.07 -14.93 6.31
N GLY A 27 -5.65 -15.89 7.14
CA GLY A 27 -5.53 -15.68 8.60
C GLY A 27 -4.61 -14.50 8.96
N VAL A 28 -3.48 -14.35 8.27
CA VAL A 28 -2.57 -13.20 8.41
C VAL A 28 -3.27 -11.90 7.99
N VAL A 29 -4.03 -11.91 6.88
CA VAL A 29 -4.83 -10.77 6.42
C VAL A 29 -5.84 -10.33 7.48
N VAL A 30 -6.56 -11.27 8.11
CA VAL A 30 -7.51 -10.98 9.19
C VAL A 30 -6.82 -10.31 10.38
N VAL A 31 -5.68 -10.85 10.82
CA VAL A 31 -4.91 -10.27 11.93
C VAL A 31 -4.44 -8.85 11.59
N LEU A 32 -3.86 -8.65 10.40
CA LEU A 32 -3.39 -7.34 9.95
C LEU A 32 -4.55 -6.33 9.80
N TYR A 33 -5.70 -6.78 9.33
CA TYR A 33 -6.91 -5.95 9.26
C TYR A 33 -7.33 -5.47 10.65
N ILE A 34 -7.42 -6.37 11.64
CA ILE A 34 -7.78 -6.01 13.03
C ILE A 34 -6.77 -5.01 13.60
N MET A 35 -5.47 -5.25 13.38
CA MET A 35 -4.41 -4.36 13.86
C MET A 35 -4.49 -2.97 13.21
N CYS A 36 -4.72 -2.91 11.88
CA CYS A 36 -4.92 -1.66 11.15
C CYS A 36 -6.17 -0.92 11.64
N ALA A 37 -7.30 -1.61 11.73
CA ALA A 37 -8.59 -1.06 12.15
C ALA A 37 -8.48 -0.47 13.55
N ARG A 38 -7.89 -1.20 14.52
CA ARG A 38 -7.71 -0.72 15.90
C ARG A 38 -6.83 0.53 15.97
N SER A 39 -5.72 0.54 15.23
CA SER A 39 -4.78 1.67 15.20
C SER A 39 -5.36 2.92 14.52
N ILE A 40 -6.11 2.76 13.43
CA ILE A 40 -6.75 3.87 12.72
C ILE A 40 -7.94 4.40 13.55
N TRP A 41 -8.77 3.51 14.10
CA TRP A 41 -9.93 3.88 14.90
C TRP A 41 -9.57 4.67 16.15
N GLY A 42 -8.53 4.23 16.88
CA GLY A 42 -8.03 4.96 18.05
C GLY A 42 -7.65 6.41 17.73
N ARG A 43 -7.14 6.66 16.52
CA ARG A 43 -6.76 8.00 16.06
C ARG A 43 -7.94 8.83 15.56
N MET A 44 -8.94 8.22 14.95
CA MET A 44 -10.18 8.90 14.60
C MET A 44 -10.91 9.38 15.87
N ARG A 45 -10.95 8.54 16.91
CA ARG A 45 -11.60 8.88 18.19
C ARG A 45 -10.86 9.98 18.97
N ALA A 46 -9.54 10.09 18.80
CA ALA A 46 -8.72 11.11 19.46
C ALA A 46 -8.92 12.56 18.93
N HIS A 47 -9.88 12.78 18.02
CA HIS A 47 -10.35 14.11 17.54
C HIS A 47 -9.22 15.10 17.19
N GLY A 48 -8.22 14.64 16.42
CA GLY A 48 -7.13 15.47 15.92
C GLY A 48 -7.33 15.98 14.48
N ILE A 49 -6.58 17.04 14.12
CA ILE A 49 -6.47 17.58 12.75
C ILE A 49 -6.03 16.44 11.81
N GLY A 50 -6.93 15.97 10.94
CA GLY A 50 -6.63 14.88 9.99
C GLY A 50 -7.67 13.75 9.89
N CYS A 51 -8.85 13.90 10.51
CA CYS A 51 -9.93 12.88 10.50
C CYS A 51 -10.24 12.33 9.08
N ASN A 52 -10.38 13.21 8.08
CA ASN A 52 -10.72 12.82 6.71
C ASN A 52 -9.68 11.87 6.07
N LYS A 53 -8.39 12.08 6.34
CA LYS A 53 -7.33 11.20 5.82
C LYS A 53 -7.36 9.83 6.49
N ASN A 54 -7.60 9.81 7.80
CA ASN A 54 -7.71 8.56 8.56
C ASN A 54 -8.94 7.76 8.15
N LEU A 55 -10.07 8.45 7.88
CA LEU A 55 -11.28 7.83 7.33
C LEU A 55 -11.01 7.22 5.95
N PHE A 56 -10.32 7.93 5.06
CA PHE A 56 -9.94 7.39 3.75
C PHE A 56 -9.11 6.10 3.88
N PHE A 57 -8.08 6.09 4.73
CA PHE A 57 -7.29 4.87 4.97
C PHE A 57 -8.10 3.75 5.63
N PHE A 58 -9.05 4.10 6.49
CA PHE A 58 -9.95 3.12 7.09
C PHE A 58 -10.84 2.47 6.03
N CYS A 59 -11.49 3.26 5.17
CA CYS A 59 -12.29 2.75 4.05
C CYS A 59 -11.45 1.90 3.11
N TYR A 60 -10.23 2.34 2.80
CA TYR A 60 -9.29 1.59 1.95
C TYR A 60 -8.92 0.23 2.55
N VAL A 61 -8.61 0.16 3.85
CA VAL A 61 -8.32 -1.10 4.55
C VAL A 61 -9.52 -2.04 4.56
N ASN A 62 -10.74 -1.51 4.79
CA ASN A 62 -11.97 -2.29 4.71
C ASN A 62 -12.20 -2.84 3.30
N PHE A 63 -11.97 -2.01 2.28
CA PHE A 63 -12.11 -2.42 0.89
C PHE A 63 -11.15 -3.56 0.52
N LEU A 64 -9.87 -3.45 0.88
CA LEU A 64 -8.89 -4.53 0.68
C LEU A 64 -9.28 -5.81 1.43
N PHE A 65 -9.79 -5.69 2.66
CA PHE A 65 -10.23 -6.83 3.45
C PHE A 65 -11.44 -7.56 2.81
N ILE A 66 -12.39 -6.80 2.26
CA ILE A 66 -13.53 -7.37 1.52
C ILE A 66 -13.03 -8.11 0.27
N LEU A 67 -12.12 -7.51 -0.49
CA LEU A 67 -11.55 -8.17 -1.68
C LEU A 67 -10.82 -9.47 -1.32
N GLY A 68 -10.01 -9.48 -0.25
CA GLY A 68 -9.34 -10.70 0.22
C GLY A 68 -10.32 -11.76 0.69
N THR A 69 -11.36 -11.36 1.43
CA THR A 69 -12.42 -12.28 1.86
C THR A 69 -13.14 -12.91 0.67
N VAL A 70 -13.48 -12.11 -0.35
CA VAL A 70 -14.12 -12.59 -1.58
C VAL A 70 -13.18 -13.55 -2.31
N TYR A 71 -11.91 -13.18 -2.49
CA TYR A 71 -10.92 -14.03 -3.14
C TYR A 71 -10.80 -15.39 -2.43
N PHE A 72 -10.57 -15.41 -1.11
CA PHE A 72 -10.47 -16.64 -0.33
C PHE A 72 -11.74 -17.49 -0.36
N ALA A 73 -12.92 -16.87 -0.21
CA ALA A 73 -14.20 -17.57 -0.17
C ALA A 73 -14.49 -18.28 -1.50
N PHE A 74 -14.30 -17.59 -2.63
CA PHE A 74 -14.49 -18.19 -3.95
C PHE A 74 -13.40 -19.22 -4.28
N ASN A 75 -12.16 -19.00 -3.85
CA ASN A 75 -11.08 -19.98 -4.04
C ASN A 75 -11.43 -21.29 -3.34
N THR A 76 -11.81 -21.20 -2.06
CA THR A 76 -12.22 -22.38 -1.26
C THR A 76 -13.45 -23.07 -1.83
N TRP A 77 -14.44 -22.30 -2.30
CA TRP A 77 -15.65 -22.84 -2.91
C TRP A 77 -15.33 -23.64 -4.18
N ILE A 78 -14.50 -23.10 -5.08
CA ILE A 78 -14.12 -23.78 -6.33
C ILE A 78 -13.29 -25.03 -6.04
N THR A 79 -12.36 -24.95 -5.09
CA THR A 79 -11.59 -26.12 -4.64
C THR A 79 -12.48 -27.19 -4.02
N GLN A 80 -13.48 -26.80 -3.22
CA GLN A 80 -14.44 -27.78 -2.70
C GLN A 80 -15.24 -28.45 -3.82
N LEU A 81 -15.74 -27.67 -4.80
CA LEU A 81 -16.46 -28.21 -5.94
C LEU A 81 -15.61 -29.20 -6.74
N GLY A 82 -14.39 -28.83 -7.10
CA GLY A 82 -13.51 -29.68 -7.89
C GLY A 82 -13.12 -30.97 -7.19
N PHE A 83 -12.81 -30.91 -5.89
CA PHE A 83 -12.32 -32.08 -5.15
C PHE A 83 -13.43 -32.98 -4.56
N ILE A 84 -14.60 -32.42 -4.25
CA ILE A 84 -15.71 -33.16 -3.62
C ILE A 84 -16.80 -33.49 -4.63
N ASN A 85 -17.34 -32.48 -5.32
CA ASN A 85 -18.56 -32.64 -6.11
C ASN A 85 -18.26 -33.16 -7.52
N ASP A 86 -17.24 -32.61 -8.17
CA ASP A 86 -16.88 -32.89 -9.56
C ASP A 86 -15.54 -33.64 -9.66
N ARG A 87 -15.25 -34.50 -8.69
CA ARG A 87 -13.98 -35.23 -8.61
C ARG A 87 -13.62 -36.03 -9.87
N ASN A 88 -14.63 -36.55 -10.57
CA ASN A 88 -14.46 -37.35 -11.78
C ASN A 88 -14.47 -36.50 -13.07
N TYR A 89 -14.26 -35.18 -12.97
CA TYR A 89 -14.13 -34.30 -14.13
C TYR A 89 -13.02 -34.81 -15.07
N PRO A 90 -13.20 -34.76 -16.42
CA PRO A 90 -12.18 -35.18 -17.36
C PRO A 90 -10.87 -34.41 -17.14
N GLY A 91 -9.80 -35.13 -16.76
CA GLY A 91 -8.50 -34.52 -16.43
C GLY A 91 -8.29 -34.19 -14.95
N GLY A 92 -9.29 -34.46 -14.11
CA GLY A 92 -9.23 -34.34 -12.65
C GLY A 92 -9.61 -32.95 -12.10
N PRO A 93 -9.65 -32.81 -10.76
CA PRO A 93 -10.00 -31.57 -10.07
C PRO A 93 -9.13 -30.36 -10.45
N SER A 94 -7.84 -30.56 -10.73
CA SER A 94 -6.92 -29.46 -11.08
C SER A 94 -7.32 -28.78 -12.40
N ILE A 95 -7.70 -29.56 -13.41
CA ILE A 95 -8.18 -29.05 -14.69
C ILE A 95 -9.60 -28.46 -14.56
N PHE A 96 -10.43 -29.04 -13.69
CA PHE A 96 -11.73 -28.46 -13.36
C PHE A 96 -11.58 -27.04 -12.81
N GLU A 97 -10.66 -26.80 -11.88
CA GLU A 97 -10.45 -25.46 -11.30
C GLU A 97 -9.91 -24.46 -12.33
N GLU A 98 -9.01 -24.89 -13.22
CA GLU A 98 -8.49 -24.04 -14.31
C GLU A 98 -9.61 -23.61 -15.27
N ASN A 99 -10.51 -24.54 -15.61
CA ASN A 99 -11.62 -24.29 -16.53
C ASN A 99 -12.81 -23.58 -15.86
N THR A 100 -13.03 -23.84 -14.56
CA THR A 100 -14.14 -23.29 -13.77
C THR A 100 -13.69 -21.98 -13.14
N SER A 101 -13.40 -21.01 -13.99
CA SER A 101 -13.01 -19.69 -13.54
C SER A 101 -14.23 -18.86 -13.11
N SER A 102 -14.24 -18.38 -11.87
CA SER A 102 -15.34 -17.59 -11.32
C SER A 102 -15.05 -16.08 -11.48
N PRO A 103 -15.94 -15.29 -12.11
CA PRO A 103 -15.71 -13.85 -12.30
C PRO A 103 -15.41 -13.07 -11.00
N PRO A 104 -16.09 -13.34 -9.85
CA PRO A 104 -15.75 -12.72 -8.57
C PRO A 104 -14.31 -12.97 -8.10
N LEU A 105 -13.77 -14.18 -8.30
CA LEU A 105 -12.41 -14.53 -7.90
C LEU A 105 -11.37 -13.73 -8.68
N ASN A 106 -11.47 -13.74 -10.00
CA ASN A 106 -10.54 -13.02 -10.88
C ASN A 106 -10.63 -11.51 -10.70
N THR A 107 -11.85 -10.99 -10.51
CA THR A 107 -12.07 -9.56 -10.29
C THR A 107 -11.47 -9.14 -8.94
N ALA A 108 -11.66 -9.93 -7.88
CA ALA A 108 -11.04 -9.66 -6.58
C ALA A 108 -9.52 -9.69 -6.64
N PHE A 109 -8.94 -10.63 -7.40
CA PHE A 109 -7.50 -10.72 -7.64
C PHE A 109 -6.96 -9.47 -8.34
N VAL A 110 -7.58 -9.04 -9.44
CA VAL A 110 -7.11 -7.87 -10.21
C VAL A 110 -7.30 -6.57 -9.43
N LEU A 111 -8.46 -6.37 -8.80
CA LEU A 111 -8.72 -5.17 -8.01
C LEU A 111 -7.76 -5.04 -6.82
N SER A 112 -7.47 -6.14 -6.14
CA SER A 112 -6.50 -6.16 -5.03
C SER A 112 -5.11 -5.74 -5.49
N ASN A 113 -4.67 -6.25 -6.65
CA ASN A 113 -3.40 -5.88 -7.25
C ASN A 113 -3.35 -4.39 -7.63
N TRP A 114 -4.38 -3.89 -8.33
CA TRP A 114 -4.45 -2.47 -8.70
C TRP A 114 -4.47 -1.54 -7.51
N CYS A 115 -5.16 -1.92 -6.44
CA CYS A 115 -5.12 -1.18 -5.18
C CYS A 115 -3.70 -1.16 -4.59
N ALA A 116 -3.02 -2.31 -4.55
CA ALA A 116 -1.65 -2.42 -4.05
C ALA A 116 -0.67 -1.55 -4.86
N ASP A 117 -0.71 -1.65 -6.20
CA ASP A 117 0.11 -0.85 -7.12
C ASP A 117 -0.15 0.65 -6.94
N THR A 118 -1.43 1.03 -6.86
CA THR A 118 -1.84 2.44 -6.68
C THR A 118 -1.32 2.99 -5.36
N LEU A 119 -1.39 2.22 -4.26
CA LEU A 119 -0.88 2.64 -2.97
C LEU A 119 0.64 2.82 -2.99
N MET A 120 1.38 1.91 -3.62
CA MET A 120 2.83 2.00 -3.76
C MET A 120 3.24 3.25 -4.56
N ILE A 121 2.59 3.48 -5.70
CA ILE A 121 2.87 4.62 -6.58
C ILE A 121 2.50 5.94 -5.90
N TRP A 122 1.33 6.00 -5.25
CA TRP A 122 0.92 7.18 -4.48
C TRP A 122 1.96 7.55 -3.41
N ARG A 123 2.49 6.56 -2.68
CA ARG A 123 3.56 6.81 -1.70
C ARG A 123 4.81 7.38 -2.33
N CYS A 124 5.22 6.85 -3.48
CA CYS A 124 6.36 7.36 -4.22
C CYS A 124 6.15 8.83 -4.62
N ILE A 125 4.98 9.18 -5.18
CA ILE A 125 4.64 10.56 -5.54
C ILE A 125 4.70 11.49 -4.33
N VAL A 126 4.17 11.06 -3.17
CA VAL A 126 4.20 11.85 -1.93
C VAL A 126 5.62 12.11 -1.44
N VAL A 127 6.51 11.11 -1.50
CA VAL A 127 7.91 11.25 -1.08
C VAL A 127 8.70 12.22 -1.96
N TYR A 128 8.31 12.38 -3.22
CA TYR A 128 8.96 13.28 -4.17
C TYR A 128 8.30 14.67 -4.32
N ARG A 129 7.28 14.98 -3.50
CA ARG A 129 6.49 16.22 -3.61
C ARG A 129 7.31 17.51 -3.60
N ASP A 130 8.40 17.54 -2.84
CA ASP A 130 9.21 18.76 -2.64
C ASP A 130 10.34 18.94 -3.67
N THR A 131 10.37 18.15 -4.75
CA THR A 131 11.47 18.14 -5.74
C THR A 131 11.01 18.60 -7.11
N LYS A 132 11.87 19.29 -7.87
CA LYS A 132 11.60 19.68 -9.28
C LYS A 132 11.29 18.49 -10.20
N ILE A 133 11.76 17.29 -9.85
CA ILE A 133 11.53 16.03 -10.58
C ILE A 133 10.12 15.47 -10.30
N HIS A 134 9.34 16.06 -9.39
CA HIS A 134 7.99 15.58 -9.02
C HIS A 134 7.10 15.34 -10.24
N PHE A 135 7.10 16.26 -11.22
CA PHE A 135 6.29 16.11 -12.43
C PHE A 135 6.68 14.86 -13.24
N LEU A 136 7.98 14.58 -13.37
CA LEU A 136 8.49 13.40 -14.06
C LEU A 136 8.09 12.11 -13.32
N VAL A 137 8.24 12.07 -12.00
CA VAL A 137 7.86 10.90 -11.17
C VAL A 137 6.37 10.63 -11.25
N THR A 138 5.54 11.67 -11.18
CA THR A 138 4.09 11.55 -11.32
C THR A 138 3.71 11.04 -12.70
N THR A 139 4.33 11.56 -13.76
CA THR A 139 4.06 11.12 -15.15
C THR A 139 4.44 9.65 -15.34
N ILE A 140 5.61 9.23 -14.89
CA ILE A 140 6.05 7.83 -14.94
C ILE A 140 5.12 6.94 -14.11
N GLY A 141 4.75 7.36 -12.90
CA GLY A 141 3.82 6.62 -12.04
C GLY A 141 2.45 6.41 -12.69
N VAL A 142 1.91 7.44 -13.36
CA VAL A 142 0.64 7.33 -14.10
C VAL A 142 0.78 6.35 -15.27
N LEU A 143 1.88 6.41 -16.03
CA LEU A 143 2.14 5.44 -17.10
C LEU A 143 2.22 3.99 -16.58
N MET A 144 2.83 3.78 -15.41
CA MET A 144 2.92 2.48 -14.76
C MET A 144 1.54 1.95 -14.35
N ILE A 145 0.66 2.80 -13.77
CA ILE A 145 -0.72 2.42 -13.46
C ILE A 145 -1.48 2.07 -14.74
N ILE A 146 -1.35 2.87 -15.80
CA ILE A 146 -2.01 2.60 -17.09
C ILE A 146 -1.55 1.24 -17.64
N ALA A 147 -0.26 0.91 -17.56
CA ALA A 147 0.26 -0.38 -17.99
C ALA A 147 -0.29 -1.55 -17.16
N SER A 148 -0.34 -1.41 -15.83
CA SER A 148 -0.91 -2.42 -14.92
C SER A 148 -2.42 -2.63 -15.17
N VAL A 149 -3.18 -1.54 -15.34
CA VAL A 149 -4.62 -1.59 -15.65
C VAL A 149 -4.87 -2.17 -17.04
N ALA A 150 -4.08 -1.80 -18.05
CA ALA A 150 -4.24 -2.33 -19.40
C ALA A 150 -3.99 -3.84 -19.45
N THR A 151 -2.87 -4.31 -18.88
CA THR A 151 -2.52 -5.74 -18.86
C THR A 151 -3.47 -6.56 -18.00
N GLY A 152 -3.86 -6.05 -16.82
CA GLY A 152 -4.84 -6.71 -15.95
C GLY A 152 -6.25 -6.77 -16.56
N SER A 153 -6.69 -5.72 -17.26
CA SER A 153 -8.00 -5.71 -17.94
C SER A 153 -8.03 -6.72 -19.09
N LEU A 154 -6.94 -6.79 -19.87
CA LEU A 154 -6.81 -7.78 -20.94
C LEU A 154 -6.91 -9.20 -20.39
N TRP A 155 -6.16 -9.51 -19.32
CA TRP A 155 -6.26 -10.80 -18.67
C TRP A 155 -7.68 -11.10 -18.16
N LEU A 156 -8.33 -10.12 -17.51
CA LEU A 156 -9.68 -10.28 -16.96
C LEU A 156 -10.74 -10.57 -18.04
N VAL A 157 -10.61 -9.95 -19.23
CA VAL A 157 -11.51 -10.20 -20.37
C VAL A 157 -11.35 -11.62 -20.90
N ILE A 158 -10.11 -12.11 -20.97
CA ILE A 158 -9.78 -13.45 -21.49
C ILE A 158 -10.32 -14.53 -20.56
N VAL A 159 -10.04 -14.40 -19.26
CA VAL A 159 -10.49 -15.39 -18.27
C VAL A 159 -12.00 -15.40 -18.09
N SER A 160 -12.69 -14.28 -18.38
CA SER A 160 -14.15 -14.19 -18.34
C SER A 160 -14.85 -14.77 -19.59
N ARG A 161 -14.11 -15.05 -20.67
CA ARG A 161 -14.65 -15.54 -21.95
C ARG A 161 -13.86 -16.74 -22.49
N PRO A 162 -13.81 -17.88 -21.76
CA PRO A 162 -13.02 -19.04 -22.15
C PRO A 162 -13.44 -19.62 -23.51
N ALA A 163 -14.72 -19.52 -23.89
CA ALA A 163 -15.25 -20.02 -25.17
C ALA A 163 -14.66 -19.35 -26.43
N GLN A 164 -14.04 -18.16 -26.30
CA GLN A 164 -13.41 -17.44 -27.43
C GLN A 164 -11.87 -17.44 -27.35
N SER A 165 -11.29 -18.03 -26.30
CA SER A 165 -9.84 -18.09 -26.07
C SER A 165 -9.07 -18.85 -27.17
N GLY A 166 -9.74 -19.74 -27.90
CA GLY A 166 -9.14 -20.49 -29.02
C GLY A 166 -9.01 -19.71 -30.34
N ASN A 167 -9.52 -18.48 -30.43
CA ASN A 167 -9.53 -17.69 -31.66
C ASN A 167 -8.52 -16.52 -31.61
N GLY A 168 -7.38 -16.66 -32.29
CA GLY A 168 -6.47 -15.54 -32.61
C GLY A 168 -5.64 -15.00 -31.44
N TRP A 169 -5.55 -13.67 -31.32
CA TRP A 169 -4.74 -12.95 -30.32
C TRP A 169 -5.17 -13.20 -28.86
N MET A 170 -6.32 -13.83 -28.65
CA MET A 170 -6.89 -14.16 -27.34
C MET A 170 -6.35 -15.46 -26.73
N SER A 171 -5.55 -16.23 -27.50
CA SER A 171 -4.93 -17.48 -27.04
C SER A 171 -3.65 -17.28 -26.22
N PHE A 172 -3.11 -16.06 -26.17
CA PHE A 172 -1.95 -15.77 -25.33
C PHE A 172 -2.36 -15.63 -23.87
N SER A 173 -1.71 -16.38 -22.97
CA SER A 173 -1.89 -16.24 -21.53
C SER A 173 -1.32 -14.89 -21.04
N PHE A 174 -2.16 -13.85 -21.03
CA PHE A 174 -1.79 -12.50 -20.56
C PHE A 174 -1.52 -12.41 -19.05
N LEU A 175 -1.72 -13.50 -18.30
CA LEU A 175 -1.40 -13.57 -16.88
C LEU A 175 0.08 -13.36 -16.61
N PHE A 176 0.94 -14.02 -17.38
CA PHE A 176 2.40 -13.91 -17.23
C PHE A 176 2.92 -12.48 -17.43
N PRO A 177 2.60 -11.77 -18.53
CA PRO A 177 3.02 -10.38 -18.70
C PRO A 177 2.38 -9.44 -17.67
N TYR A 178 1.13 -9.69 -17.26
CA TYR A 178 0.48 -8.89 -16.21
C TYR A 178 1.24 -8.96 -14.88
N ILE A 179 1.53 -10.17 -14.38
CA ILE A 179 2.28 -10.34 -13.12
C ILE A 179 3.71 -9.81 -13.27
N SER A 180 4.34 -9.97 -14.43
CA SER A 180 5.68 -9.42 -14.69
C SER A 180 5.72 -7.89 -14.64
N VAL A 181 4.71 -7.22 -15.21
CA VAL A 181 4.58 -5.76 -15.15
C VAL A 181 4.36 -5.29 -13.72
N SER A 182 3.44 -5.91 -12.98
CA SER A 182 3.19 -5.53 -11.57
C SER A 182 4.41 -5.80 -10.67
N LEU A 183 5.15 -6.90 -10.90
CA LEU A 183 6.44 -7.17 -10.25
C LEU A 183 7.47 -6.08 -10.53
N ALA A 184 7.64 -5.70 -11.80
CA ALA A 184 8.54 -4.63 -12.19
C ALA A 184 8.14 -3.31 -11.51
N ILE A 185 6.85 -2.96 -11.53
CA ILE A 185 6.32 -1.77 -10.86
C ILE A 185 6.67 -1.77 -9.39
N ASN A 186 6.40 -2.87 -8.69
CA ASN A 186 6.67 -3.01 -7.26
C ASN A 186 8.17 -2.82 -6.94
N ILE A 187 9.07 -3.43 -7.71
CA ILE A 187 10.52 -3.30 -7.49
C ILE A 187 11.00 -1.87 -7.80
N PHE A 188 10.66 -1.33 -8.98
CA PHE A 188 11.12 0.00 -9.40
C PHE A 188 10.63 1.09 -8.44
N VAL A 189 9.34 1.08 -8.10
CA VAL A 189 8.74 2.08 -7.20
C VAL A 189 9.32 1.97 -5.78
N SER A 190 9.55 0.74 -5.31
CA SER A 190 10.14 0.51 -3.98
C SER A 190 11.57 0.99 -3.90
N LEU A 191 12.42 0.64 -4.86
CA LEU A 191 13.80 1.13 -4.94
C LEU A 191 13.83 2.65 -5.00
N PHE A 192 13.04 3.25 -5.88
CA PHE A 192 13.01 4.69 -6.06
C PHE A 192 12.55 5.43 -4.81
N THR A 193 11.60 4.87 -4.06
CA THR A 193 11.13 5.43 -2.78
C THR A 193 12.19 5.27 -1.69
N VAL A 194 12.81 4.09 -1.57
CA VAL A 194 13.86 3.81 -0.56
C VAL A 194 15.10 4.68 -0.76
N SER A 195 15.58 4.81 -2.00
CA SER A 195 16.74 5.66 -2.33
C SER A 195 16.52 7.10 -1.87
N ARG A 196 15.31 7.63 -2.06
CA ARG A 196 14.98 9.00 -1.63
C ARG A 196 14.88 9.14 -0.12
N LEU A 197 14.29 8.16 0.56
CA LEU A 197 14.24 8.16 2.02
C LEU A 197 15.64 8.11 2.63
N MET A 198 16.56 7.34 2.03
CA MET A 198 17.96 7.29 2.45
C MET A 198 18.73 8.57 2.16
N TYR A 199 18.44 9.23 1.03
CA TYR A 199 18.97 10.58 0.78
C TYR A 199 18.50 11.59 1.85
N HIS A 200 17.21 11.59 2.19
CA HIS A 200 16.68 12.45 3.25
C HIS A 200 17.28 12.13 4.62
N ARG A 201 17.44 10.83 4.95
CA ARG A 201 18.14 10.40 6.17
C ARG A 201 19.55 10.95 6.23
N ALA A 202 20.34 10.81 5.16
CA ALA A 202 21.72 11.28 5.11
C ALA A 202 21.79 12.80 5.30
N ARG A 203 20.90 13.55 4.65
CA ARG A 203 20.81 15.02 4.81
C ARG A 203 20.43 15.43 6.22
N VAL A 204 19.38 14.84 6.80
CA VAL A 204 18.92 15.16 8.15
C VAL A 204 19.98 14.79 9.19
N SER A 205 20.60 13.61 9.06
CA SER A 205 21.66 13.18 9.99
C SER A 205 22.91 14.06 9.91
N ARG A 206 23.21 14.64 8.74
CA ARG A 206 24.34 15.58 8.58
C ARG A 206 24.06 16.93 9.24
N VAL A 207 22.81 17.40 9.25
CA VAL A 207 22.45 18.74 9.78
C VAL A 207 22.07 18.69 11.27
N LEU A 208 21.32 17.68 11.72
CA LEU A 208 20.79 17.57 13.09
C LEU A 208 21.55 16.55 13.97
N GLY A 209 22.60 15.92 13.45
CA GLY A 209 23.40 14.92 14.18
C GLY A 209 22.84 13.48 14.15
N PRO A 210 23.64 12.50 14.63
CA PRO A 210 23.29 11.07 14.61
C PRO A 210 22.13 10.78 15.58
N GLY A 211 20.98 10.37 15.04
CA GLY A 211 19.78 9.99 15.81
C GLY A 211 18.48 10.48 15.19
N HIS A 212 18.50 11.65 14.54
CA HIS A 212 17.30 12.27 13.94
C HIS A 212 16.85 11.65 12.60
N GLY A 213 17.63 10.69 12.07
CA GLY A 213 17.35 9.99 10.81
C GLY A 213 16.70 8.60 10.94
N THR A 214 16.49 8.10 12.16
CA THR A 214 16.01 6.73 12.43
C THR A 214 14.60 6.48 11.89
N ILE A 215 13.74 7.50 11.91
CA ILE A 215 12.37 7.42 11.37
C ILE A 215 12.39 7.09 9.87
N TYR A 216 13.24 7.76 9.08
CA TYR A 216 13.38 7.50 7.64
C TYR A 216 13.93 6.10 7.35
N ALA A 217 14.80 5.57 8.22
CA ALA A 217 15.32 4.21 8.13
C ALA A 217 14.23 3.17 8.37
N SER A 218 13.41 3.36 9.40
CA SER A 218 12.27 2.49 9.69
C SER A 218 11.26 2.48 8.53
N PHE A 219 10.94 3.65 7.96
CA PHE A 219 10.08 3.74 6.77
C PHE A 219 10.67 3.06 5.54
N ALA A 220 11.98 3.15 5.33
CA ALA A 220 12.65 2.46 4.22
C ALA A 220 12.64 0.93 4.42
N ALA A 221 12.97 0.45 5.61
CA ALA A 221 12.93 -0.98 5.95
C ALA A 221 11.53 -1.57 5.71
N MET A 222 10.50 -0.86 6.16
CA MET A 222 9.10 -1.22 5.93
C MET A 222 8.72 -1.32 4.45
N ILE A 223 9.24 -0.44 3.58
CA ILE A 223 9.02 -0.54 2.12
C ILE A 223 9.70 -1.80 1.58
N VAL A 224 10.93 -2.09 2.00
CA VAL A 224 11.67 -3.27 1.57
C VAL A 224 10.97 -4.56 2.04
N GLU A 225 10.53 -4.62 3.30
CA GLU A 225 9.78 -5.77 3.85
C GLU A 225 8.52 -6.06 3.04
N SER A 226 7.70 -5.03 2.79
CA SER A 226 6.45 -5.19 2.01
C SER A 226 6.69 -5.50 0.53
N ALA A 227 7.70 -4.88 -0.08
CA ALA A 227 8.08 -5.16 -1.47
C ALA A 227 8.61 -6.58 -1.64
N ALA A 228 9.34 -7.10 -0.65
CA ALA A 228 9.86 -8.46 -0.65
C ALA A 228 8.73 -9.50 -0.63
N VAL A 229 7.70 -9.30 0.21
CA VAL A 229 6.53 -10.20 0.28
C VAL A 229 5.90 -10.39 -1.11
N TYR A 230 5.56 -9.31 -1.80
CA TYR A 230 4.97 -9.40 -3.13
C TYR A 230 5.96 -9.96 -4.18
N SER A 231 7.22 -9.52 -4.16
CA SER A 231 8.20 -9.91 -5.16
C SER A 231 8.56 -11.39 -5.08
N ILE A 232 8.75 -11.91 -3.86
CA ILE A 232 9.05 -13.33 -3.63
C ILE A 232 7.88 -14.19 -4.10
N SER A 233 6.64 -13.86 -3.70
CA SER A 233 5.46 -14.61 -4.14
C SER A 233 5.28 -14.57 -5.66
N SER A 234 5.57 -13.42 -6.29
CA SER A 234 5.48 -13.28 -7.75
C SER A 234 6.55 -14.11 -8.48
N LEU A 235 7.79 -14.13 -7.98
CA LEU A 235 8.86 -14.96 -8.56
C LEU A 235 8.60 -16.46 -8.37
N LEU A 236 8.07 -16.84 -7.20
CA LEU A 236 7.66 -18.22 -6.93
C LEU A 236 6.51 -18.68 -7.85
N TYR A 237 5.72 -17.77 -8.39
CA TYR A 237 4.76 -18.08 -9.46
C TYR A 237 5.41 -18.11 -10.85
N LEU A 238 6.15 -17.06 -11.22
CA LEU A 238 6.69 -16.88 -12.57
C LEU A 238 7.71 -17.96 -12.96
N ILE A 239 8.58 -18.40 -12.03
CA ILE A 239 9.63 -19.38 -12.33
C ILE A 239 9.02 -20.76 -12.65
N PRO A 240 8.16 -21.37 -11.81
CA PRO A 240 7.50 -22.62 -12.14
C PRO A 240 6.58 -22.52 -13.35
N TYR A 241 5.94 -21.36 -13.57
CA TYR A 241 5.11 -21.13 -14.75
C TYR A 241 5.95 -21.18 -16.04
N ALA A 242 7.11 -20.51 -16.06
CA ALA A 242 8.05 -20.58 -17.18
C ALA A 242 8.61 -21.99 -17.41
N ALA A 243 8.73 -22.79 -16.34
CA ALA A 243 9.14 -24.19 -16.41
C ALA A 243 8.00 -25.17 -16.75
N ASN A 244 6.77 -24.69 -17.00
CA ASN A 244 5.57 -25.51 -17.20
C ASN A 244 5.34 -26.54 -16.08
N SER A 245 5.64 -26.16 -14.83
CA SER A 245 5.45 -27.02 -13.66
C SER A 245 4.10 -26.75 -12.99
N PRO A 246 3.35 -27.80 -12.57
CA PRO A 246 2.10 -27.64 -11.83
C PRO A 246 2.21 -26.84 -10.53
N LEU A 247 3.43 -26.69 -9.99
CA LEU A 247 3.72 -25.84 -8.83
C LEU A 247 3.29 -24.38 -9.03
N ALA A 248 3.23 -23.89 -10.27
CA ALA A 248 2.77 -22.54 -10.58
C ALA A 248 1.37 -22.28 -9.99
N ASN A 249 0.50 -23.28 -10.00
CA ASN A 249 -0.88 -23.14 -9.54
C ASN A 249 -0.98 -22.88 -8.03
N SER A 250 -0.12 -23.54 -7.23
CA SER A 250 -0.04 -23.27 -5.80
C SER A 250 0.39 -21.84 -5.53
N PHE A 251 1.44 -21.39 -6.21
CA PHE A 251 2.00 -20.07 -6.00
C PHE A 251 1.12 -18.94 -6.54
N MET A 252 0.29 -19.21 -7.55
CA MET A 252 -0.75 -18.29 -8.00
C MET A 252 -1.75 -18.00 -6.89
N GLN A 253 -2.22 -19.04 -6.19
CA GLN A 253 -3.17 -18.88 -5.10
C GLN A 253 -2.56 -18.07 -3.93
N ILE A 254 -1.32 -18.40 -3.56
CA ILE A 254 -0.51 -17.72 -2.54
C ILE A 254 -0.29 -16.24 -2.90
N LEU A 255 -0.03 -15.95 -4.18
CA LEU A 255 0.19 -14.59 -4.68
C LEU A 255 -1.04 -13.70 -4.48
N GLY A 256 -2.25 -14.25 -4.67
CA GLY A 256 -3.50 -13.50 -4.53
C GLY A 256 -3.75 -12.93 -3.13
N GLU A 257 -3.31 -13.62 -2.07
CA GLU A 257 -3.34 -13.09 -0.70
C GLU A 257 -2.11 -12.21 -0.40
N SER A 258 -0.94 -12.59 -0.93
CA SER A 258 0.32 -11.85 -0.70
C SER A 258 0.25 -10.38 -1.13
N GLN A 259 -0.44 -10.10 -2.24
CA GLN A 259 -0.65 -8.74 -2.73
C GLN A 259 -1.57 -7.88 -1.85
N ILE A 260 -2.37 -8.49 -0.96
CA ILE A 260 -3.21 -7.78 0.03
C ILE A 260 -2.42 -7.55 1.32
N ILE A 261 -1.61 -8.54 1.71
CA ILE A 261 -0.74 -8.46 2.91
C ILE A 261 0.23 -7.26 2.81
N ALA A 262 0.85 -7.06 1.65
CA ALA A 262 1.82 -5.97 1.45
C ALA A 262 1.27 -4.56 1.76
N PRO A 263 0.15 -4.08 1.17
CA PRO A 263 -0.42 -2.78 1.50
C PRO A 263 -0.96 -2.69 2.94
N LEU A 264 -1.46 -3.79 3.52
CA LEU A 264 -1.88 -3.80 4.92
C LEU A 264 -0.70 -3.63 5.90
N LEU A 265 0.42 -4.32 5.68
CA LEU A 265 1.66 -4.12 6.44
C LEU A 265 2.13 -2.66 6.34
N ILE A 266 1.99 -2.08 5.15
CA ILE A 266 2.36 -0.69 4.92
C ILE A 266 1.49 0.25 5.77
N ILE A 267 0.18 0.07 5.72
CA ILE A 267 -0.74 0.95 6.46
C ILE A 267 -0.56 0.77 7.97
N TYR A 268 -0.38 -0.46 8.44
CA TYR A 268 -0.13 -0.76 9.84
C TYR A 268 1.12 -0.05 10.37
N ARG A 269 2.26 -0.17 9.71
CA ARG A 269 3.50 0.46 10.19
C ARG A 269 3.45 1.99 10.13
N VAL A 270 2.84 2.58 9.09
CA VAL A 270 2.59 4.03 9.03
C VAL A 270 1.65 4.48 10.16
N SER A 271 0.71 3.61 10.53
CA SER A 271 -0.22 3.90 11.62
C SER A 271 0.49 4.04 12.96
N GLU A 272 1.41 3.11 13.26
CA GLU A 272 2.17 3.08 14.51
C GLU A 272 3.27 4.14 14.56
N GLY A 273 4.01 4.37 13.47
CA GLY A 273 5.07 5.38 13.44
C GLY A 273 4.57 6.79 13.74
N LYS A 274 3.35 7.12 13.31
CA LYS A 274 2.68 8.38 13.66
C LYS A 274 2.21 8.43 15.11
N ALA A 275 1.76 7.30 15.67
CA ALA A 275 1.34 7.22 17.07
C ALA A 275 2.52 7.48 18.03
N TRP A 276 3.71 6.95 17.72
CA TRP A 276 4.93 7.22 18.48
C TRP A 276 5.28 8.71 18.50
N THR A 277 5.18 9.37 17.34
CA THR A 277 5.52 10.80 17.21
C THR A 277 4.58 11.68 18.03
N HIS A 278 3.26 11.44 17.95
CA HIS A 278 2.28 12.20 18.73
C HIS A 278 2.39 11.99 20.25
N GLY A 279 2.76 10.79 20.70
CA GLY A 279 2.96 10.50 22.12
C GLY A 279 4.10 11.32 22.74
N HIS A 280 5.22 11.45 22.03
CA HIS A 280 6.38 12.21 22.52
C HIS A 280 6.16 13.73 22.48
N THR A 281 5.43 14.24 21.49
CA THR A 281 5.07 15.66 21.45
C THR A 281 4.19 16.05 22.64
N ARG A 282 3.25 15.18 23.04
CA ARG A 282 2.31 15.46 24.14
C ARG A 282 2.98 15.41 25.51
N THR A 283 3.93 14.50 25.72
CA THR A 283 4.70 14.42 26.98
C THR A 283 5.73 15.54 27.09
N ALA A 284 6.36 15.97 25.98
CA ALA A 284 7.29 17.10 25.99
C ALA A 284 6.60 18.44 26.34
N THR A 285 5.34 18.65 25.91
CA THR A 285 4.55 19.84 26.31
C THR A 285 4.11 19.83 27.78
N LEU A 286 3.96 18.67 28.42
CA LEU A 286 3.54 18.57 29.83
C LEU A 286 4.70 18.75 30.82
N ASN A 287 5.94 18.45 30.42
CA ASN A 287 7.11 18.66 31.29
C ASN A 287 7.61 20.12 31.32
N ASN A 288 7.12 21.00 30.44
CA ASN A 288 7.48 22.43 30.44
C ASN A 288 6.53 23.31 31.27
N SER A 289 5.49 22.74 31.90
CA SER A 289 4.66 23.44 32.87
C SER A 289 5.14 23.17 34.30
N HIS A 290 6.33 23.65 34.65
CA HIS A 290 6.64 23.88 36.06
C HIS A 290 5.77 25.06 36.55
N PRO A 291 4.88 24.89 37.54
CA PRO A 291 4.17 26.01 38.13
C PRO A 291 5.20 26.92 38.81
N MET A 292 5.35 28.16 38.33
CA MET A 292 6.08 29.18 39.08
C MET A 292 5.41 29.35 40.44
N ARG A 293 6.12 28.96 41.49
CA ARG A 293 5.75 29.25 42.88
C ARG A 293 5.73 30.77 43.06
N PRO A 294 4.66 31.38 43.63
CA PRO A 294 4.67 32.80 43.94
C PRO A 294 5.75 33.09 45.00
N MET A 295 6.72 33.93 44.68
CA MET A 295 7.66 34.46 45.66
C MET A 295 7.05 35.71 46.35
N PRO A 296 7.25 35.89 47.67
CA PRO A 296 6.83 37.12 48.35
C PRO A 296 7.74 38.29 47.94
N HIS A 297 7.15 39.42 47.56
CA HIS A 297 7.86 40.66 47.24
C HIS A 297 8.39 41.36 48.51
N PRO A 298 9.65 41.81 48.52
CA PRO A 298 10.08 43.02 49.23
C PRO A 298 10.25 44.20 48.26
N PRO A 299 10.20 45.45 48.75
CA PRO A 299 9.99 46.63 47.90
C PRO A 299 11.21 47.06 47.10
N ILE A 300 10.88 47.75 46.03
CA ILE A 300 11.68 48.22 44.90
C ILE A 300 12.75 49.22 45.33
N ASN A 301 13.99 49.02 44.85
CA ASN A 301 14.93 50.12 44.65
C ASN A 301 15.49 50.04 43.22
N LEU A 302 15.25 51.12 42.47
CA LEU A 302 15.65 51.32 41.09
C LEU A 302 17.15 51.66 41.04
N SER A 303 17.96 50.74 40.51
CA SER A 303 19.08 51.11 39.65
C SER A 303 19.72 49.86 39.01
N GLN A 304 19.99 50.02 37.72
CA GLN A 304 21.05 49.38 36.95
C GLN A 304 20.89 47.94 36.43
N GLN A 305 20.89 47.91 35.09
CA GLN A 305 21.59 46.95 34.24
C GLN A 305 20.84 45.65 33.91
N ARG A 306 20.03 45.72 32.83
CA ARG A 306 19.53 44.54 32.12
C ARG A 306 20.26 44.42 30.79
N SER A 307 21.15 43.44 30.70
CA SER A 307 21.69 42.92 29.45
C SER A 307 20.55 42.44 28.56
N GLU A 308 20.56 42.87 27.30
CA GLU A 308 19.65 42.41 26.25
C GLU A 308 19.72 40.89 26.10
N VAL A 309 18.55 40.23 26.16
CA VAL A 309 18.38 38.90 25.61
C VAL A 309 17.42 39.08 24.43
N LEU A 310 17.98 38.89 23.24
CA LEU A 310 17.33 39.06 21.94
C LEU A 310 16.18 38.06 21.78
N ASN A 311 14.95 38.49 22.06
CA ASN A 311 13.75 37.75 21.68
C ASN A 311 13.43 38.08 20.21
N ILE A 312 13.78 37.16 19.31
CA ILE A 312 13.29 37.20 17.93
C ILE A 312 11.85 36.69 17.95
N GLU A 313 10.90 37.62 18.06
CA GLU A 313 9.49 37.36 17.84
C GLU A 313 9.23 37.31 16.34
N VAL A 314 9.06 36.11 15.79
CA VAL A 314 8.64 35.91 14.39
C VAL A 314 7.13 36.05 14.36
N THR A 315 6.65 37.28 14.15
CA THR A 315 5.24 37.56 13.87
C THR A 315 4.94 37.14 12.43
N PHE A 316 4.16 36.07 12.24
CA PHE A 316 3.58 35.76 10.94
C PHE A 316 2.34 36.64 10.74
N GLU A 317 2.51 37.77 10.06
CA GLU A 317 1.38 38.48 9.46
C GLU A 317 0.75 37.58 8.38
N THR A 318 -0.45 37.08 8.66
CA THR A 318 -1.27 36.42 7.65
C THR A 318 -2.01 37.51 6.88
N THR A 319 -1.39 38.04 5.83
CA THR A 319 -2.07 38.93 4.90
C THR A 319 -3.13 38.12 4.14
N LYS A 320 -4.41 38.34 4.48
CA LYS A 320 -5.54 37.89 3.66
C LYS A 320 -5.47 38.62 2.31
N HIS A 321 -5.07 37.90 1.26
CA HIS A 321 -5.26 38.33 -0.12
C HIS A 321 -6.74 38.18 -0.48
N THR A 322 -7.56 39.17 -0.13
CA THR A 322 -8.94 39.25 -0.64
C THR A 322 -9.40 40.66 -1.02
N ASP A 323 -8.51 41.65 -1.13
CA ASP A 323 -8.87 43.03 -1.47
C ASP A 323 -8.16 43.62 -2.72
N LEU A 324 -7.50 42.79 -3.53
CA LEU A 324 -6.83 43.27 -4.76
C LEU A 324 -7.61 43.02 -6.06
N GLU A 325 -8.78 42.39 -6.01
CA GLU A 325 -9.62 42.21 -7.20
C GLU A 325 -10.63 43.36 -7.39
N ASN A 326 -10.94 44.13 -6.34
CA ASN A 326 -11.91 45.22 -6.43
C ASN A 326 -11.30 46.59 -6.77
N LYS A 327 -9.96 46.73 -6.74
CA LYS A 327 -9.25 47.98 -7.12
C LYS A 327 -8.73 48.00 -8.56
N ARG A 328 -8.84 46.89 -9.30
CA ARG A 328 -8.43 46.85 -10.73
C ARG A 328 -9.55 47.27 -11.68
N ASN A 329 -10.81 47.22 -11.26
CA ASN A 329 -11.95 47.61 -12.12
C ASN A 329 -12.24 49.12 -12.09
N ASP A 330 -11.87 49.84 -11.03
CA ASP A 330 -12.09 51.29 -10.95
C ASP A 330 -10.96 52.11 -11.62
N ALA A 331 -9.80 51.51 -11.88
CA ALA A 331 -8.66 52.17 -12.53
C ALA A 331 -8.65 52.07 -14.06
N VAL A 332 -9.59 51.33 -14.66
CA VAL A 332 -9.73 51.22 -16.13
C VAL A 332 -10.91 52.07 -16.66
N ALA A 333 -11.73 52.66 -15.79
CA ALA A 333 -12.85 53.53 -16.18
C ALA A 333 -12.52 55.04 -16.19
N ILE A 334 -11.26 55.42 -15.93
CA ILE A 334 -10.77 56.81 -16.01
C ILE A 334 -9.42 56.85 -16.75
N ALA A 335 -9.39 56.26 -17.94
CA ALA A 335 -8.47 56.61 -19.03
C ALA A 335 -8.90 55.81 -20.26
N VAL A 336 -9.39 56.54 -21.27
CA VAL A 336 -9.96 56.13 -22.57
C VAL A 336 -11.48 56.00 -22.58
#